data_AF-A0A933YRN0-F1
#
_entry.id   AF-A0A933YRN0-F1
#
_cell.length_a   1.000
_cell.length_b   1.000
_cell.length_c   1.000
_cell.angle_alpha   90.00
_cell.angle_beta   90.00
_cell.angle_gamma   90.00
#
_symmetry.space_group_name_H-M   'P 1'
#
loop_
_entity.id
_entity.type
_entity.pdbx_description
1 polymer ?
#
loop_
_entity_poly.entity_id
_entity_poly.type
_entity_poly.pdbx_seq_one_letter_code
_entity_poly.pdbx_strand_id
1 'polypeptide(L)'
;MKEKMKSILVNGVVIIVISLFLFLAGTWWRMSAQFSLGQEALRKGDFPGAVAGFESALHMYIPFHPTIKKAAEQLWLIGENNERAGNVTRALIAYRALRSSFYADHWLVTPGEEWIARCDKKIAALIPMQRER
;
A
#
# COMPACT_ATOMS: atom_id res chain seq x y z
N MET A 1 4.52 -21.94 44.81
CA MET A 1 3.67 -21.98 43.59
C MET A 1 3.40 -20.61 42.98
N LYS A 2 3.00 -19.58 43.75
CA LYS A 2 2.78 -18.20 43.24
C LYS A 2 3.98 -17.59 42.49
N GLU A 3 5.20 -17.72 43.01
CA GLU A 3 6.41 -17.18 42.35
C GLU A 3 6.73 -17.84 41.00
N LYS A 4 6.56 -19.17 40.91
CA LYS A 4 6.71 -19.90 39.64
C LYS A 4 5.66 -19.47 38.61
N MET A 5 4.40 -19.29 39.05
CA MET A 5 3.32 -18.79 38.19
C MET A 5 3.61 -17.39 37.66
N LYS A 6 4.09 -16.48 38.53
CA LYS A 6 4.47 -15.12 38.16
C LYS A 6 5.62 -15.10 37.14
N SER A 7 6.65 -15.93 37.34
CA SER A 7 7.76 -16.05 36.40
C SER A 7 7.33 -16.59 35.03
N ILE A 8 6.44 -17.58 35.00
CA ILE A 8 5.88 -18.10 33.74
C ILE A 8 5.06 -17.02 33.01
N LEU A 9 4.24 -16.27 33.74
CA LEU A 9 3.44 -15.18 33.16
C LEU A 9 4.34 -14.09 32.56
N VAL A 10 5.37 -13.65 33.31
CA VAL A 10 6.33 -12.63 32.85
C VAL A 10 7.07 -13.12 31.61
N ASN A 11 7.60 -14.35 31.63
CA ASN A 11 8.31 -14.91 30.48
C ASN A 11 7.38 -15.05 29.26
N GLY A 12 6.13 -15.45 29.47
CA GLY A 12 5.12 -15.52 28.41
C GLY A 12 4.86 -14.16 27.77
N VAL A 13 4.67 -13.11 28.58
CA VAL A 13 4.49 -11.73 28.09
C VAL A 13 5.73 -11.27 27.31
N VAL A 14 6.94 -11.52 27.84
CA VAL A 14 8.20 -11.16 27.15
C VAL A 14 8.30 -11.85 25.79
N ILE A 15 8.00 -13.15 25.71
CA ILE A 15 8.00 -13.89 24.45
C ILE A 15 7.01 -13.29 23.45
N ILE A 16 5.78 -13.01 23.88
CA ILE A 16 4.75 -12.39 23.03
C ILE A 16 5.22 -11.03 22.49
N VAL A 17 5.78 -10.18 23.36
CA VAL A 17 6.29 -8.86 22.95
C VAL A 17 7.42 -9.00 21.93
N ILE A 18 8.38 -9.90 22.16
CA ILE A 18 9.48 -10.16 21.22
C ILE A 18 8.95 -10.69 19.89
N SER A 19 8.01 -11.63 19.90
CA SER A 19 7.39 -12.17 18.69
C SER A 19 6.66 -11.10 17.89
N LEU A 20 5.87 -10.23 18.54
CA LEU A 20 5.19 -9.11 17.90
C LEU A 20 6.20 -8.12 17.31
N PHE A 21 7.27 -7.80 18.05
CA PHE A 21 8.33 -6.93 17.58
C PHE A 21 9.01 -7.48 16.31
N LEU A 22 9.40 -8.75 16.32
CA LEU A 22 10.02 -9.41 15.16
C LEU A 22 9.07 -9.46 13.95
N PHE A 23 7.78 -9.71 14.21
CA PHE A 23 6.75 -9.70 13.16
C PHE A 23 6.61 -8.32 12.50
N LEU A 24 6.54 -7.25 13.30
CA LEU A 24 6.46 -5.87 12.81
C LEU A 24 7.73 -5.46 12.05
N ALA A 25 8.90 -5.77 12.58
CA ALA A 25 10.17 -5.49 11.93
C ALA A 25 10.30 -6.21 10.58
N GLY A 26 9.92 -7.48 10.52
CA GLY A 26 9.93 -8.25 9.28
C GLY A 26 8.95 -7.72 8.24
N THR A 27 7.75 -7.30 8.67
CA THR A 27 6.74 -6.71 7.79
C THR A 27 7.19 -5.36 7.25
N TRP A 28 7.81 -4.53 8.11
CA TRP A 28 8.39 -3.27 7.70
C TRP A 28 9.49 -3.48 6.65
N TRP A 29 10.43 -4.41 6.88
CA TRP A 29 11.46 -4.69 5.89
C TRP A 29 10.87 -5.05 4.53
N ARG A 30 9.90 -5.98 4.50
CA ARG A 30 9.26 -6.41 3.25
C ARG A 30 8.52 -5.27 2.55
N MET A 31 7.78 -4.44 3.29
CA MET A 31 7.09 -3.28 2.74
C MET A 31 8.08 -2.30 2.08
N SER A 32 9.17 -1.98 2.78
CA SER A 32 10.21 -1.09 2.26
C SER A 32 10.90 -1.66 1.01
N ALA A 33 11.13 -2.99 0.98
CA ALA A 33 11.69 -3.67 -0.17
C ALA A 33 10.75 -3.59 -1.39
N GLN A 34 9.45 -3.85 -1.21
CA GLN A 34 8.46 -3.72 -2.29
C GLN A 34 8.35 -2.28 -2.81
N PHE A 35 8.37 -1.30 -1.92
CA PHE A 35 8.40 0.11 -2.30
C PHE A 35 9.66 0.47 -3.12
N SER A 36 10.82 -0.08 -2.77
CA SER A 36 12.07 0.11 -3.54
C SER A 36 12.00 -0.56 -4.91
N LEU A 37 11.41 -1.76 -5.01
CA LEU A 37 11.19 -2.44 -6.29
C LEU A 37 10.26 -1.63 -7.20
N GLY A 38 9.18 -1.07 -6.64
CA GLY A 38 8.28 -0.17 -7.37
C GLY A 38 9.00 1.07 -7.91
N GLN A 39 9.85 1.71 -7.10
CA GLN A 39 10.68 2.83 -7.55
C GLN A 39 11.68 2.43 -8.64
N GLU A 40 12.30 1.27 -8.51
CA GLU A 40 13.24 0.77 -9.51
C GLU A 40 12.55 0.50 -10.85
N ALA A 41 11.40 -0.17 -10.81
CA ALA A 41 10.58 -0.41 -12.00
C ALA A 41 10.12 0.91 -12.64
N LEU A 42 9.70 1.88 -11.83
CA LEU A 42 9.33 3.21 -12.31
C LEU A 42 10.48 3.91 -13.04
N ARG A 43 11.70 3.86 -12.48
CA ARG A 43 12.92 4.42 -13.12
C ARG A 43 13.26 3.73 -14.44
N LYS A 44 12.95 2.45 -14.57
CA LYS A 44 13.15 1.66 -15.80
C LYS A 44 12.03 1.85 -16.84
N GLY A 45 10.96 2.57 -16.50
CA GLY A 45 9.77 2.72 -17.35
C GLY A 45 8.89 1.47 -17.37
N ASP A 46 9.14 0.51 -16.48
CA ASP A 46 8.32 -0.70 -16.31
C ASP A 46 7.06 -0.35 -15.52
N PHE A 47 6.01 0.04 -16.25
CA PHE A 47 4.73 0.43 -15.67
C PHE A 47 4.08 -0.69 -14.84
N PRO A 48 3.91 -1.93 -15.35
CA PRO A 48 3.36 -3.03 -14.56
C PRO A 48 4.15 -3.30 -13.27
N GLY A 49 5.49 -3.34 -13.37
CA GLY A 49 6.36 -3.55 -12.21
C GLY A 49 6.24 -2.43 -11.17
N ALA A 50 6.13 -1.17 -11.62
CA ALA A 50 5.97 -0.02 -10.74
C ALA A 50 4.66 -0.09 -9.96
N VAL A 51 3.54 -0.33 -10.65
CA VAL A 51 2.21 -0.44 -10.02
C VAL A 51 2.20 -1.60 -9.01
N ALA A 52 2.67 -2.78 -9.41
CA ALA A 52 2.68 -3.96 -8.55
C ALA A 52 3.54 -3.77 -7.29
N GLY A 53 4.71 -3.12 -7.41
CA GLY A 53 5.59 -2.85 -6.27
C GLY A 53 4.97 -1.88 -5.26
N PHE A 54 4.32 -0.81 -5.73
CA PHE A 54 3.65 0.15 -4.85
C PHE A 54 2.37 -0.41 -4.22
N GLU A 55 1.55 -1.14 -4.98
CA GLU A 55 0.37 -1.84 -4.46
C GLU A 55 0.76 -2.87 -3.39
N SER A 56 1.81 -3.67 -3.64
CA SER A 56 2.32 -4.63 -2.67
C SER A 56 2.81 -3.96 -1.38
N ALA A 57 3.40 -2.77 -1.48
CA ALA A 57 3.80 -2.00 -0.31
C ALA A 57 2.59 -1.47 0.48
N LEU A 58 1.51 -1.06 -0.19
CA LEU A 58 0.28 -0.63 0.46
C LEU A 58 -0.41 -1.79 1.20
N HIS A 59 -0.53 -2.96 0.57
CA HIS A 59 -1.10 -4.17 1.22
C HIS A 59 -0.31 -4.66 2.44
N MET A 60 0.93 -4.21 2.63
CA MET A 60 1.70 -4.44 3.86
C MET A 60 1.46 -3.31 4.86
N TYR A 61 0.21 -2.91 5.03
CA TYR A 61 -0.18 -1.74 5.80
C TYR A 61 0.32 -1.81 7.24
N ILE A 62 1.16 -0.83 7.59
CA ILE A 62 1.53 -0.54 8.97
C ILE A 62 0.98 0.85 9.29
N PRO A 63 0.09 0.98 10.30
CA PRO A 63 -0.47 2.27 10.68
C PRO A 63 0.60 3.34 10.86
N PHE A 64 0.34 4.53 10.30
CA PHE A 64 1.19 5.73 10.38
C PHE A 64 2.60 5.59 9.77
N HIS A 65 2.92 4.49 9.11
CA HIS A 65 4.23 4.33 8.49
C HIS A 65 4.36 5.22 7.22
N PRO A 66 5.45 5.98 7.05
CA PRO A 66 5.60 6.94 5.96
C PRO A 66 5.58 6.29 4.56
N THR A 67 5.98 5.02 4.44
CA THR A 67 5.95 4.29 3.16
C THR A 67 4.56 4.19 2.57
N ILE A 68 3.51 4.08 3.40
CA ILE A 68 2.12 3.98 2.92
C ILE A 68 1.74 5.27 2.18
N LYS A 69 2.00 6.43 2.81
CA LYS A 69 1.75 7.73 2.19
C LYS A 69 2.56 7.88 0.89
N LYS A 70 3.85 7.54 0.92
CA LYS A 70 4.72 7.64 -0.27
C LYS A 70 4.27 6.73 -1.41
N ALA A 71 3.89 5.48 -1.12
CA ALA A 71 3.41 4.53 -2.13
C ALA A 71 2.11 5.01 -2.78
N ALA A 72 1.18 5.53 -1.96
CA ALA A 72 -0.06 6.13 -2.44
C ALA A 72 0.20 7.34 -3.36
N GLU A 73 1.09 8.24 -2.95
CA GLU A 73 1.51 9.39 -3.75
C GLU A 73 2.15 8.96 -5.08
N GLN A 74 2.99 7.92 -5.09
CA GLN A 74 3.60 7.41 -6.32
C GLN A 74 2.56 6.84 -7.29
N LEU A 75 1.62 6.01 -6.81
CA LEU A 75 0.53 5.49 -7.65
C LEU A 75 -0.35 6.61 -8.20
N TRP A 76 -0.63 7.63 -7.39
CA TRP A 76 -1.37 8.81 -7.82
C TRP A 76 -0.64 9.55 -8.95
N LEU A 77 0.65 9.84 -8.77
CA LEU A 77 1.48 10.52 -9.78
C LEU A 77 1.59 9.70 -11.07
N ILE A 78 1.71 8.38 -10.97
CA ILE A 78 1.67 7.48 -12.14
C ILE A 78 0.34 7.64 -12.89
N GLY A 79 -0.78 7.68 -12.16
CA GLY A 79 -2.10 7.93 -12.72
C GLY A 79 -2.18 9.27 -13.46
N GLU A 80 -1.79 10.36 -12.79
CA GLU A 80 -1.83 11.72 -13.37
C GLU A 80 -0.91 11.87 -14.58
N ASN A 81 0.28 11.30 -14.54
CA ASN A 81 1.22 11.37 -15.65
C ASN A 81 0.70 10.61 -16.88
N ASN A 82 0.09 9.43 -16.68
CA ASN A 82 -0.52 8.69 -17.78
C ASN A 82 -1.78 9.39 -18.31
N GLU A 83 -2.56 10.03 -17.44
CA GLU A 83 -3.72 10.84 -17.84
C GLU A 83 -3.28 12.01 -18.73
N ARG A 84 -2.26 12.78 -18.31
CA ARG A 84 -1.70 13.89 -19.10
C ARG A 84 -1.08 13.44 -20.41
N ALA A 85 -0.49 12.24 -20.44
CA ALA A 85 0.06 11.64 -21.65
C ALA A 85 -1.02 11.04 -22.58
N GLY A 86 -2.30 11.12 -22.21
CA GLY A 86 -3.41 10.54 -22.98
C GLY A 86 -3.48 9.00 -22.93
N ASN A 87 -2.72 8.36 -22.04
CA ASN A 87 -2.70 6.93 -21.80
C ASN A 87 -3.80 6.52 -20.81
N VAL A 88 -5.06 6.73 -21.18
CA VAL A 88 -6.25 6.54 -20.32
C VAL A 88 -6.27 5.16 -19.65
N THR A 89 -5.96 4.08 -20.37
CA THR A 89 -5.93 2.72 -19.80
C THR A 89 -4.93 2.59 -18.65
N ARG A 90 -3.71 3.12 -18.82
CA ARG A 90 -2.68 3.07 -17.76
C ARG A 90 -3.04 3.96 -16.58
N ALA A 91 -3.64 5.13 -16.83
CA ALA A 91 -4.15 5.98 -15.76
C ALA A 91 -5.21 5.26 -14.91
N LEU A 92 -6.18 4.62 -15.57
CA LEU A 92 -7.21 3.83 -14.90
C LEU A 92 -6.65 2.65 -14.10
N ILE A 93 -5.63 1.95 -14.61
CA ILE A 93 -4.95 0.88 -13.86
C ILE A 93 -4.34 1.43 -12.57
N ALA A 94 -3.58 2.52 -12.63
CA ALA A 94 -2.94 3.10 -11.45
C ALA A 94 -3.97 3.58 -10.41
N TYR A 95 -5.01 4.30 -10.82
CA TYR A 95 -6.05 4.75 -9.90
C TYR A 95 -6.85 3.59 -9.29
N ARG A 96 -7.13 2.53 -10.05
CA ARG A 96 -7.81 1.34 -9.54
C ARG A 96 -6.95 0.58 -8.54
N ALA A 97 -5.65 0.41 -8.82
CA ALA A 97 -4.69 -0.23 -7.92
C ALA A 97 -4.57 0.53 -6.60
N LEU A 98 -4.47 1.87 -6.65
CA LEU A 98 -4.44 2.71 -5.46
C LEU A 98 -5.71 2.54 -4.62
N ARG A 99 -6.87 2.58 -5.28
CA ARG A 99 -8.17 2.42 -4.61
C ARG A 99 -8.35 1.02 -4.02
N SER A 100 -8.03 -0.03 -4.76
CA SER A 100 -8.16 -1.42 -4.29
C SER A 100 -7.23 -1.71 -3.11
N SER A 101 -6.02 -1.14 -3.12
CA SER A 101 -5.08 -1.30 -2.01
C SER A 101 -5.69 -0.86 -0.68
N PHE A 102 -6.29 0.33 -0.64
CA PHE A 102 -6.92 0.84 0.59
C PHE A 102 -8.22 0.11 0.96
N TYR A 103 -8.98 -0.41 -0.02
CA TYR A 103 -10.12 -1.26 0.28
C TYR A 103 -9.69 -2.61 0.89
N ALA A 104 -8.55 -3.17 0.49
CA ALA A 104 -8.04 -4.42 1.05
C ALA A 104 -7.63 -4.29 2.52
N ASP A 105 -7.19 -3.09 2.93
CA ASP A 105 -6.79 -2.80 4.30
C ASP A 105 -7.96 -2.35 5.21
N HIS A 106 -9.20 -2.39 4.71
CA HIS A 106 -10.38 -2.02 5.48
C HIS A 106 -10.78 -3.16 6.44
N TRP A 107 -10.72 -2.90 7.75
CA TRP A 107 -11.15 -3.86 8.77
C TRP A 107 -11.80 -3.19 9.99
N LEU A 108 -11.07 -2.30 10.68
CA LEU A 108 -11.57 -1.54 11.84
C LEU A 108 -11.55 -0.02 11.61
N VAL A 109 -10.72 0.42 10.66
CA VAL A 109 -10.60 1.79 10.17
C VAL A 109 -10.51 1.73 8.65
N THR A 110 -10.92 2.79 7.97
CA THR A 110 -10.72 2.95 6.53
C THR A 110 -9.46 3.79 6.30
N PRO A 111 -8.27 3.18 6.17
CA PRO A 111 -7.10 3.96 5.78
C PRO A 111 -7.32 4.54 4.39
N GLY A 112 -6.91 5.80 4.19
CA GLY A 112 -6.88 6.39 2.85
C GLY A 112 -8.25 6.76 2.25
N GLU A 113 -9.28 7.04 3.05
CA GLU A 113 -10.59 7.54 2.54
C GLU A 113 -10.45 8.69 1.53
N GLU A 114 -9.54 9.62 1.81
CA GLU A 114 -9.24 10.72 0.89
C GLU A 114 -8.71 10.20 -0.47
N TRP A 115 -7.83 9.21 -0.46
CA TRP A 115 -7.31 8.59 -1.68
C TRP A 115 -8.41 7.87 -2.45
N ILE A 116 -9.26 7.10 -1.74
CA ILE A 116 -10.41 6.40 -2.34
C ILE A 116 -11.32 7.41 -3.05
N ALA A 117 -11.72 8.49 -2.35
CA ALA A 117 -12.60 9.51 -2.90
C ALA A 117 -11.98 10.23 -4.12
N ARG A 118 -10.67 10.52 -4.08
CA ARG A 118 -9.94 11.11 -5.22
C ARG A 118 -9.90 10.15 -6.41
N CYS A 119 -9.61 8.87 -6.17
CA CYS A 119 -9.58 7.83 -7.21
C CYS A 119 -10.96 7.62 -7.83
N ASP A 120 -12.04 7.58 -7.04
CA ASP A 120 -13.39 7.41 -7.56
C ASP A 120 -13.79 8.54 -8.52
N LYS A 121 -13.46 9.79 -8.19
CA LYS A 121 -13.67 10.93 -9.09
C LYS A 121 -12.90 10.77 -10.41
N LYS A 122 -11.61 10.42 -10.35
CA LYS A 122 -10.76 10.23 -11.54
C LYS A 122 -11.24 9.06 -12.41
N ILE A 123 -11.57 7.93 -11.79
CA ILE A 123 -12.05 6.73 -12.49
C ILE A 123 -13.38 7.03 -13.20
N ALA A 124 -14.32 7.69 -12.52
CA ALA A 124 -15.61 8.07 -13.11
C ALA A 124 -15.43 8.98 -14.33
N ALA A 125 -14.50 9.94 -14.27
CA ALA A 125 -14.21 10.84 -15.38
C ALA A 125 -13.53 10.14 -16.57
N LEU A 126 -12.69 9.13 -16.33
CA LEU A 126 -11.86 8.50 -17.36
C LEU A 126 -12.49 7.25 -18.00
N ILE A 127 -13.44 6.58 -17.32
CA ILE A 127 -14.12 5.39 -17.85
C ILE A 127 -14.79 5.66 -19.21
N PRO A 128 -15.54 6.76 -19.43
CA PRO A 128 -16.16 7.03 -20.73
C PRO A 128 -15.13 7.12 -21.86
N MET A 129 -14.01 7.80 -21.61
CA MET A 129 -12.91 7.97 -22.57
C MET A 129 -12.21 6.67 -22.95
N GLN A 130 -12.29 5.64 -22.10
CA GLN A 130 -11.75 4.32 -22.41
C GLN A 130 -12.60 3.57 -23.45
N ARG A 131 -13.93 3.80 -23.47
CA ARG A 131 -14.86 3.10 -24.37
C ARG A 131 -14.89 3.69 -25.78
N GLU A 132 -14.46 4.94 -25.94
CA GLU A 132 -14.46 5.68 -27.20
C GLU A 132 -13.22 5.41 -28.08
N ARG A 133 -12.29 4.55 -27.61
CA ARG A 133 -11.08 4.13 -28.33
C ARG A 133 -11.12 2.64 -28.63
#